data_AF-A0AAP5YE32-F1
#
_entry.id   AF-A0AAP5YE32-F1
#
_cell.length_a   1.000
_cell.length_b   1.000
_cell.length_c   1.000
_cell.angle_alpha   90.00
_cell.angle_beta   90.00
_cell.angle_gamma   90.00
#
_symmetry.space_group_name_H-M   'P 1'
#
loop_
_entity.id
_entity.type
_entity.pdbx_description
1 polymer ?
#
loop_
_entity_poly.entity_id
_entity_poly.type
_entity_poly.pdbx_seq_one_letter_code
_entity_poly.pdbx_strand_id
1 'polypeptide(L)'
;VWENKSADENSLQFKDRLFVYESEDFKPFSKDLEQVGCVNARDDICSTKQYIEHINQKSLCGITNWRLPDYQEFYDVLDFGETEKDASGVVYGMNFKFFPQQTLGSPYLEYGSVWFQAFTFTENDKVKTPEYLRMPLVTVRGADRGQSSSIEIYSDKKDPTADDSYQFPIRLVAEKGE
;
A
#
# COMPACT_ATOMS: atom_id res chain seq x y z
N VAL A 1 2.44 16.00 -3.88
CA VAL A 1 3.84 15.56 -3.63
C VAL A 1 3.81 14.10 -3.24
N TRP A 2 4.71 13.28 -3.79
CA TRP A 2 4.76 11.85 -3.51
C TRP A 2 5.93 11.52 -2.59
N GLU A 3 5.73 10.55 -1.70
CA GLU A 3 6.78 10.01 -0.84
C GLU A 3 7.83 9.31 -1.71
N ASN A 4 9.11 9.61 -1.46
CA ASN A 4 10.20 8.84 -2.03
C ASN A 4 10.58 7.71 -1.07
N LYS A 5 10.60 6.46 -1.57
CA LYS A 5 10.87 5.27 -0.76
C LYS A 5 12.37 4.98 -0.71
N SER A 6 12.79 4.17 0.26
CA SER A 6 14.16 3.73 0.46
C SER A 6 14.40 2.34 -0.14
N ALA A 7 15.64 2.07 -0.57
CA ALA A 7 16.13 0.73 -0.89
C ALA A 7 16.75 0.00 0.33
N ASP A 8 16.96 0.70 1.44
CA ASP A 8 17.50 0.10 2.66
C ASP A 8 16.42 -0.71 3.38
N GLU A 9 16.61 -2.03 3.45
CA GLU A 9 15.70 -2.99 4.08
C GLU A 9 15.46 -2.72 5.57
N ASN A 10 16.38 -2.03 6.25
CA ASN A 10 16.23 -1.66 7.66
C ASN A 10 15.46 -0.34 7.85
N SER A 11 15.17 0.37 6.76
CA SER A 11 14.44 1.62 6.81
C SER A 11 12.95 1.38 7.01
N LEU A 12 12.31 2.18 7.87
CA LEU A 12 10.86 2.25 7.93
C LEU A 12 10.24 2.57 6.55
N GLN A 13 10.95 3.38 5.74
CA GLN A 13 10.51 3.76 4.40
C GLN A 13 10.97 2.78 3.31
N PHE A 14 11.42 1.58 3.67
CA PHE A 14 11.79 0.55 2.70
C PHE A 14 10.63 0.27 1.73
N LYS A 15 10.94 0.19 0.44
CA LYS A 15 9.94 0.12 -0.63
C LYS A 15 9.07 -1.14 -0.58
N ASP A 16 9.62 -2.26 -0.11
CA ASP A 16 8.91 -3.55 -0.04
C ASP A 16 8.48 -3.89 1.40
N ARG A 17 8.57 -2.93 2.32
CA ARG A 17 8.08 -3.15 3.68
C ARG A 17 6.56 -3.26 3.67
N LEU A 18 6.07 -4.38 4.18
CA LEU A 18 4.65 -4.70 4.24
C LEU A 18 3.99 -4.08 5.47
N PHE A 19 2.76 -3.62 5.28
CA PHE A 19 1.87 -3.10 6.31
C PHE A 19 0.49 -3.73 6.14
N VAL A 20 -0.26 -3.83 7.23
CA VAL A 20 -1.70 -4.11 7.18
C VAL A 20 -2.46 -2.82 6.96
N TYR A 21 -3.61 -2.90 6.30
CA TYR A 21 -4.50 -1.75 6.21
C TYR A 21 -5.22 -1.52 7.55
N GLU A 22 -5.19 -0.28 8.04
CA GLU A 22 -5.95 0.14 9.21
C GLU A 22 -6.53 1.54 8.97
N SER A 23 -7.77 1.74 9.42
CA SER A 23 -8.45 3.03 9.45
C SER A 23 -9.22 3.21 10.76
N GLU A 24 -9.97 4.31 10.91
CA GLU A 24 -10.85 4.50 12.08
C GLU A 24 -11.95 3.42 12.17
N ASP A 25 -12.46 2.98 11.02
CA ASP A 25 -13.59 2.05 10.92
C ASP A 25 -13.18 0.60 10.61
N PHE A 26 -11.89 0.34 10.45
CA PHE A 26 -11.37 -0.97 10.07
C PHE A 26 -10.16 -1.35 10.89
N LYS A 27 -10.26 -2.50 11.57
CA LYS A 27 -9.15 -3.10 12.32
C LYS A 27 -8.67 -4.35 11.59
N PRO A 28 -7.34 -4.50 11.42
CA PRO A 28 -6.76 -5.61 10.66
C PRO A 28 -6.94 -6.94 11.37
N PHE A 29 -7.02 -8.02 10.59
CA PHE A 29 -7.04 -9.39 11.11
C PHE A 29 -5.70 -9.78 11.75
N SER A 30 -5.73 -10.62 12.78
CA SER A 30 -4.52 -10.97 13.54
C SER A 30 -3.48 -11.71 12.72
N LYS A 31 -3.89 -12.63 11.82
CA LYS A 31 -2.91 -13.35 10.98
C LYS A 31 -2.23 -12.44 9.96
N ASP A 32 -2.88 -11.36 9.52
CA ASP A 32 -2.25 -10.37 8.65
C ASP A 32 -1.14 -9.61 9.38
N LEU A 33 -1.36 -9.31 10.68
CA LEU A 33 -0.36 -8.66 11.52
C LEU A 33 0.89 -9.51 11.77
N GLU A 34 0.78 -10.84 11.64
CA GLU A 34 1.93 -11.75 11.78
C GLU A 34 2.86 -11.73 10.55
N GLN A 35 2.40 -11.22 9.40
CA GLN A 35 3.14 -11.22 8.13
C GLN A 35 3.84 -9.89 7.80
N VAL A 36 3.62 -8.83 8.58
CA VAL A 36 4.12 -7.48 8.26
C VAL A 36 5.53 -7.19 8.77
N GLY A 37 6.19 -6.20 8.16
CA GLY A 37 7.61 -5.91 8.39
C GLY A 37 7.96 -5.51 9.83
N CYS A 38 7.00 -5.00 10.61
CA CYS A 38 7.23 -4.61 12.00
C CYS A 38 7.61 -5.79 12.91
N VAL A 39 7.20 -7.02 12.59
CA VAL A 39 7.47 -8.22 13.40
C VAL A 39 8.98 -8.48 13.48
N ASN A 40 9.67 -8.34 12.34
CA ASN A 40 11.11 -8.51 12.27
C ASN A 40 11.87 -7.24 12.70
N ALA A 41 11.35 -6.06 12.35
CA ALA A 41 11.99 -4.78 12.69
C ALA A 41 11.86 -4.39 14.18
N ARG A 42 10.85 -4.90 14.89
CA ARG A 42 10.53 -4.61 16.30
C ARG A 42 10.37 -3.11 16.61
N ASP A 43 9.71 -2.39 15.70
CA ASP A 43 9.45 -0.94 15.84
C ASP A 43 7.98 -0.60 16.10
N ASP A 44 7.10 -1.61 16.21
CA ASP A 44 5.66 -1.50 16.47
C ASP A 44 4.86 -0.68 15.43
N ILE A 45 5.44 -0.44 14.24
CA ILE A 45 4.77 0.26 13.13
C ILE A 45 4.35 -0.76 12.07
N CYS A 46 3.19 -1.36 12.30
CA CYS A 46 2.65 -2.50 11.57
C CYS A 46 1.57 -2.14 10.57
N SER A 47 0.84 -1.05 10.80
CA SER A 47 -0.31 -0.66 9.98
C SER A 47 -0.09 0.62 9.18
N THR A 48 -0.93 0.81 8.16
CA THR A 48 -0.98 2.07 7.38
C THR A 48 -1.22 3.27 8.27
N LYS A 49 -2.14 3.16 9.25
CA LYS A 49 -2.47 4.23 10.19
C LYS A 49 -1.25 4.64 11.03
N GLN A 50 -0.58 3.66 11.64
CA GLN A 50 0.61 3.91 12.47
C GLN A 50 1.76 4.52 11.64
N TYR A 51 1.96 4.04 10.41
CA TYR A 51 2.97 4.58 9.52
C TYR A 51 2.71 6.05 9.19
N ILE A 52 1.47 6.39 8.81
CA ILE A 52 1.07 7.75 8.47
C ILE A 52 1.25 8.69 9.67
N GLU A 53 0.81 8.26 10.86
CA GLU A 53 1.01 9.01 12.10
C GLU A 53 2.49 9.26 12.36
N HIS A 54 3.34 8.24 12.23
CA HIS A 54 4.78 8.37 12.41
C HIS A 54 5.40 9.37 11.42
N ILE A 55 5.11 9.23 10.12
CA ILE A 55 5.67 10.08 9.07
C ILE A 55 5.24 11.55 9.25
N ASN A 56 3.98 11.78 9.62
CA ASN A 56 3.47 13.12 9.90
C ASN A 56 4.07 13.73 11.17
N GLN A 57 4.26 12.96 12.24
CA GLN A 57 4.96 13.42 13.44
C GLN A 57 6.42 13.80 13.17
N LYS A 58 7.08 13.11 12.23
CA LYS A 58 8.44 13.41 11.81
C LYS A 58 8.53 14.60 10.85
N SER A 59 7.41 15.13 10.38
CA SER A 59 7.36 16.17 9.36
C SER A 59 8.27 15.82 8.17
N LEU A 60 8.12 14.61 7.62
CA LEU A 60 8.99 14.13 6.53
C LEU A 60 9.02 15.18 5.40
N CYS A 61 10.22 15.66 5.06
CA CYS A 61 10.43 16.74 4.09
C CYS A 61 9.69 18.06 4.41
N GLY A 62 9.41 18.33 5.69
CA GLY A 62 8.65 19.50 6.15
C GLY A 62 7.13 19.38 6.00
N ILE A 63 6.62 18.20 5.63
CA ILE A 63 5.20 17.95 5.33
C ILE A 63 4.59 17.11 6.46
N THR A 64 3.41 17.51 6.94
CA THR A 64 2.70 16.90 8.09
C THR A 64 1.30 16.38 7.77
N ASN A 65 0.90 16.44 6.50
CA ASN A 65 -0.41 16.02 5.99
C ASN A 65 -0.28 14.87 4.97
N TRP A 66 0.71 13.99 5.15
CA TRP A 66 0.82 12.76 4.37
C TRP A 66 -0.40 11.87 4.61
N ARG A 67 -0.91 11.29 3.53
CA ARG A 67 -2.03 10.34 3.54
C ARG A 67 -1.80 9.22 2.53
N LEU A 68 -2.61 8.17 2.63
CA LEU A 68 -2.73 7.22 1.52
C LEU A 68 -3.22 7.98 0.27
N PRO A 69 -2.75 7.62 -0.92
CA PRO A 69 -3.30 8.13 -2.15
C PRO A 69 -4.69 7.56 -2.38
N ASP A 70 -5.52 8.34 -3.03
CA ASP A 70 -6.73 7.82 -3.65
C ASP A 70 -6.33 6.99 -4.87
N TYR A 71 -7.20 6.07 -5.26
CA TYR A 71 -6.94 5.20 -6.41
C TYR A 71 -6.68 5.98 -7.70
N GLN A 72 -7.44 7.06 -7.95
CA GLN A 72 -7.25 7.88 -9.14
C GLN A 72 -5.88 8.57 -9.12
N GLU A 73 -5.46 9.13 -7.98
CA GLU A 73 -4.15 9.78 -7.85
C GLU A 73 -3.01 8.80 -8.15
N PHE A 74 -3.12 7.57 -7.64
CA PHE A 74 -2.12 6.54 -7.90
C PHE A 74 -2.17 6.01 -9.33
N TYR A 75 -3.36 5.89 -9.92
CA TYR A 75 -3.50 5.47 -11.31
C TYR A 75 -2.93 6.51 -12.28
N ASP A 76 -3.11 7.81 -11.99
CA ASP A 76 -2.65 8.92 -12.83
C ASP A 76 -1.12 9.06 -12.90
N VAL A 77 -0.38 8.48 -11.95
CA VAL A 77 1.10 8.48 -12.00
C VAL A 77 1.69 7.32 -12.82
N LEU A 78 0.85 6.46 -13.40
CA LEU A 78 1.32 5.43 -14.31
C LEU A 78 1.92 6.04 -15.58
N ASP A 79 3.09 5.54 -15.93
CA ASP A 79 3.80 5.87 -17.17
C ASP A 79 3.83 4.62 -18.06
N PHE A 80 2.85 4.52 -18.97
CA PHE A 80 2.79 3.40 -19.92
C PHE A 80 3.94 3.42 -20.95
N GLY A 81 4.67 4.54 -21.06
CA GLY A 81 5.87 4.67 -21.88
C GLY A 81 7.16 4.25 -21.17
N GLU A 82 7.09 3.89 -19.88
CA GLU A 82 8.26 3.44 -19.12
C GLU A 82 8.86 2.17 -19.73
N THR A 83 10.20 2.15 -19.81
CA THR A 83 11.00 1.05 -20.37
C THR A 83 12.02 0.49 -19.39
N GLU A 84 12.29 1.22 -18.30
CA GLU A 84 13.16 0.78 -17.22
C GLU A 84 12.61 -0.49 -16.55
N LYS A 85 13.54 -1.36 -16.16
CA LYS A 85 13.24 -2.69 -15.62
C LYS A 85 13.83 -2.86 -14.24
N ASP A 86 13.17 -3.68 -13.44
CA ASP A 86 13.75 -4.19 -12.19
C ASP A 86 14.81 -5.28 -12.44
N ALA A 87 15.36 -5.80 -11.35
CA ALA A 87 16.38 -6.85 -11.36
C ALA A 87 15.90 -8.19 -11.96
N SER A 88 14.58 -8.47 -12.01
CA SER A 88 14.03 -9.66 -12.68
C SER A 88 13.68 -9.40 -14.15
N GLY A 89 13.97 -8.20 -14.68
CA GLY A 89 13.73 -7.83 -16.06
C GLY A 89 12.27 -7.44 -16.34
N VAL A 90 11.46 -7.23 -15.30
CA VAL A 90 10.08 -6.79 -15.40
C VAL A 90 10.05 -5.27 -15.45
N VAL A 91 9.30 -4.72 -16.41
CA VAL A 91 9.27 -3.27 -16.65
C VAL A 91 8.45 -2.58 -15.56
N TYR A 92 8.95 -1.46 -15.05
CA TYR A 92 8.26 -0.60 -14.09
C TYR A 92 7.00 0.04 -14.68
N GLY A 93 6.12 0.55 -13.81
CA GLY A 93 4.87 1.19 -14.25
C GLY A 93 4.72 2.64 -13.88
N MET A 94 5.56 3.17 -12.99
CA MET A 94 5.72 4.60 -12.82
C MET A 94 7.05 5.05 -13.43
N ASN A 95 7.18 6.34 -13.72
CA ASN A 95 8.42 6.88 -14.27
C ASN A 95 9.60 6.71 -13.28
N PHE A 96 10.63 5.96 -13.67
CA PHE A 96 11.75 5.56 -12.81
C PHE A 96 12.54 6.74 -12.26
N LYS A 97 12.64 7.83 -13.01
CA LYS A 97 13.33 9.04 -12.57
C LYS A 97 12.66 9.69 -11.35
N PHE A 98 11.33 9.64 -11.28
CA PHE A 98 10.55 10.21 -10.19
C PHE A 98 10.21 9.19 -9.11
N PHE A 99 10.10 7.92 -9.48
CA PHE A 99 9.78 6.79 -8.61
C PHE A 99 10.82 5.67 -8.76
N PRO A 100 12.08 5.85 -8.30
CA PRO A 100 13.14 4.87 -8.50
C PRO A 100 12.97 3.60 -7.65
N GLN A 101 12.28 3.71 -6.52
CA GLN A 101 12.09 2.63 -5.56
C GLN A 101 10.66 2.08 -5.61
N GLN A 102 10.28 1.48 -6.75
CA GLN A 102 8.98 0.84 -6.92
C GLN A 102 8.97 -0.53 -6.23
N THR A 103 7.80 -0.90 -5.70
CA THR A 103 7.67 -2.10 -4.89
C THR A 103 7.37 -3.35 -5.73
N LEU A 104 7.63 -4.54 -5.19
CA LEU A 104 7.06 -5.82 -5.63
C LEU A 104 5.56 -5.90 -5.37
N GLY A 105 5.05 -5.26 -4.32
CA GLY A 105 3.65 -5.42 -3.90
C GLY A 105 3.53 -6.48 -2.80
N SER A 106 2.43 -7.22 -2.79
CA SER A 106 2.18 -8.26 -1.79
C SER A 106 3.01 -9.51 -2.10
N PRO A 107 3.44 -10.30 -1.09
CA PRO A 107 4.05 -11.62 -1.31
C PRO A 107 3.18 -12.57 -2.14
N TYR A 108 1.86 -12.37 -2.12
CA TYR A 108 0.90 -13.18 -2.88
C TYR A 108 0.67 -12.65 -4.29
N LEU A 109 0.91 -11.35 -4.51
CA LEU A 109 0.58 -10.61 -5.73
C LEU A 109 1.70 -9.60 -6.01
N GLU A 110 2.73 -10.02 -6.74
CA GLU A 110 3.88 -9.18 -7.10
C GLU A 110 3.55 -8.16 -8.23
N TYR A 111 2.41 -7.50 -8.13
CA TYR A 111 1.90 -6.56 -9.13
C TYR A 111 2.40 -5.12 -8.93
N GLY A 112 3.22 -4.88 -7.92
CA GLY A 112 3.77 -3.57 -7.55
C GLY A 112 2.77 -2.63 -6.87
N SER A 113 1.57 -3.11 -6.55
CA SER A 113 0.53 -2.32 -5.93
C SER A 113 0.90 -1.89 -4.52
N VAL A 114 0.29 -0.79 -4.06
CA VAL A 114 0.41 -0.28 -2.69
C VAL A 114 -0.98 -0.08 -2.09
N TRP A 115 -1.05 0.21 -0.79
CA TRP A 115 -2.31 0.61 -0.16
C TRP A 115 -2.85 1.94 -0.70
N PHE A 116 -4.17 1.97 -0.89
CA PHE A 116 -4.95 3.17 -1.23
C PHE A 116 -5.87 3.56 -0.09
N GLN A 117 -6.36 4.79 -0.10
CA GLN A 117 -7.51 5.15 0.71
C GLN A 117 -8.69 4.27 0.31
N ALA A 118 -9.30 3.59 1.29
CA ALA A 118 -10.42 2.69 0.99
C ALA A 118 -11.58 3.47 0.37
N PHE A 119 -12.15 2.93 -0.71
CA PHE A 119 -13.42 3.37 -1.26
C PHE A 119 -14.27 2.16 -1.65
N THR A 120 -15.60 2.30 -1.52
CA THR A 120 -16.58 1.28 -1.90
C THR A 120 -17.02 1.46 -3.35
N PHE A 121 -17.03 0.38 -4.12
CA PHE A 121 -17.35 0.40 -5.55
C PHE A 121 -18.85 0.47 -5.85
N THR A 122 -19.73 0.11 -4.89
CA THR A 122 -21.18 0.10 -5.16
C THR A 122 -22.03 0.54 -3.96
N GLU A 123 -23.22 1.08 -4.24
CA GLU A 123 -24.25 1.33 -3.23
C GLU A 123 -24.78 0.03 -2.57
N ASN A 124 -24.52 -1.14 -3.17
CA ASN A 124 -24.89 -2.46 -2.65
C ASN A 124 -23.87 -2.98 -1.61
N ASP A 125 -22.70 -2.35 -1.47
CA ASP A 125 -21.75 -2.58 -0.37
C ASP A 125 -22.25 -2.01 0.98
N LYS A 126 -23.51 -1.53 1.03
CA LYS A 126 -24.24 -1.28 2.28
C LYS A 126 -24.40 -2.54 3.14
N VAL A 127 -24.12 -3.73 2.61
CA VAL A 127 -23.70 -4.86 3.45
C VAL A 127 -22.19 -4.75 3.67
N LYS A 128 -21.75 -3.79 4.50
CA LYS A 128 -20.44 -3.88 5.14
C LYS A 128 -20.48 -5.17 5.95
N THR A 129 -20.00 -6.28 5.40
CA THR A 129 -19.81 -7.48 6.19
C THR A 129 -18.73 -7.13 7.20
N PRO A 130 -19.00 -7.20 8.51
CA PRO A 130 -18.05 -6.74 9.52
C PRO A 130 -16.68 -7.44 9.44
N GLU A 131 -16.60 -8.58 8.75
CA GLU A 131 -15.45 -9.48 8.64
C GLU A 131 -14.46 -9.15 7.51
N TYR A 132 -14.84 -8.34 6.51
CA TYR A 132 -13.92 -8.02 5.40
C TYR A 132 -14.16 -6.64 4.79
N LEU A 133 -13.11 -6.12 4.15
CA LEU A 133 -13.14 -4.90 3.34
C LEU A 133 -12.63 -5.23 1.94
N ARG A 134 -13.33 -4.75 0.91
CA ARG A 134 -12.86 -4.88 -0.47
C ARG A 134 -11.99 -3.67 -0.82
N MET A 135 -10.76 -3.94 -1.25
CA MET A 135 -9.78 -2.92 -1.61
C MET A 135 -9.50 -2.95 -3.11
N PRO A 136 -9.29 -1.79 -3.76
CA PRO A 136 -8.84 -1.74 -5.13
C PRO A 136 -7.41 -2.24 -5.26
N LEU A 137 -7.06 -2.74 -6.43
CA LEU A 137 -5.71 -3.10 -6.81
C LEU A 137 -5.41 -2.57 -8.20
N VAL A 138 -4.24 -1.97 -8.39
CA VAL A 138 -3.73 -1.57 -9.71
C VAL A 138 -2.43 -2.31 -9.97
N THR A 139 -2.36 -3.04 -11.07
CA THR A 139 -1.10 -3.63 -11.53
C THR A 139 -0.22 -2.53 -12.10
N VAL A 140 0.98 -2.36 -11.53
CA VAL A 140 1.94 -1.32 -11.92
C VAL A 140 3.27 -1.92 -12.37
N ARG A 141 3.29 -3.21 -12.69
CA ARG A 141 4.49 -3.92 -13.16
C ARG A 141 4.19 -4.84 -14.33
N GLY A 142 5.17 -5.01 -15.20
CA GLY A 142 5.10 -5.99 -16.29
C GLY A 142 4.20 -5.57 -17.45
N ALA A 143 3.69 -6.55 -18.19
CA ALA A 143 2.87 -6.32 -19.37
C ALA A 143 1.43 -5.89 -19.03
N ASP A 144 0.93 -6.28 -17.86
CA ASP A 144 -0.44 -6.04 -17.39
C ASP A 144 -0.61 -4.71 -16.65
N ARG A 145 0.34 -3.78 -16.80
CA ARG A 145 0.26 -2.45 -16.20
C ARG A 145 -1.04 -1.74 -16.55
N GLY A 146 -1.64 -1.11 -15.55
CA GLY A 146 -2.92 -0.42 -15.67
C GLY A 146 -4.14 -1.34 -15.52
N GLN A 147 -3.96 -2.65 -15.40
CA GLN A 147 -5.09 -3.51 -15.03
C GLN A 147 -5.55 -3.20 -13.61
N SER A 148 -6.87 -3.08 -13.47
CA SER A 148 -7.55 -2.85 -12.21
C SER A 148 -8.28 -4.11 -11.76
N SER A 149 -8.20 -4.42 -10.47
CA SER A 149 -8.96 -5.49 -9.85
C SER A 149 -9.32 -5.11 -8.41
N SER A 150 -9.91 -6.04 -7.67
CA SER A 150 -10.17 -5.85 -6.25
C SER A 150 -9.80 -7.09 -5.46
N ILE A 151 -9.31 -6.88 -4.24
CA ILE A 151 -9.02 -7.92 -3.26
C ILE A 151 -9.94 -7.76 -2.05
N GLU A 152 -10.09 -8.81 -1.27
CA GLU A 152 -10.76 -8.77 0.02
C GLU A 152 -9.72 -8.93 1.13
N ILE A 153 -9.70 -7.99 2.06
CA ILE A 153 -8.87 -8.04 3.26
C ILE A 153 -9.74 -8.34 4.47
N TYR A 154 -9.23 -9.10 5.42
CA TYR A 154 -9.98 -9.52 6.59
C TYR A 154 -9.85 -8.54 7.74
N SER A 155 -10.95 -8.35 8.47
CA SER A 155 -10.98 -7.55 9.69
C SER A 155 -10.70 -8.39 10.93
N ASP A 156 -10.59 -7.72 12.07
CA ASP A 156 -10.55 -8.30 13.41
C ASP A 156 -11.76 -9.19 13.76
N LYS A 157 -12.85 -9.14 12.97
CA LYS A 157 -14.06 -9.94 13.18
C LYS A 157 -14.10 -11.23 12.37
N LYS A 158 -13.11 -11.45 11.50
CA LYS A 158 -12.99 -12.67 10.72
C LYS A 158 -12.80 -13.89 11.63
N ASP A 159 -13.32 -15.05 11.20
CA ASP A 159 -13.04 -16.33 11.84
C ASP A 159 -11.52 -16.51 12.07
N PRO A 160 -11.07 -16.68 13.34
CA PRO A 160 -9.64 -16.85 13.65
C PRO A 160 -8.98 -18.06 12.98
N THR A 161 -9.76 -19.03 12.51
CA THR A 161 -9.27 -20.20 11.78
C THR A 161 -8.98 -19.91 10.31
N ALA A 162 -9.55 -18.85 9.73
CA ALA A 162 -9.29 -18.44 8.36
C ALA A 162 -7.80 -18.11 8.16
N ASP A 163 -7.26 -18.38 6.97
CA ASP A 163 -5.90 -17.95 6.62
C ASP A 163 -5.79 -16.42 6.54
N ASP A 164 -4.56 -15.91 6.46
CA ASP A 164 -4.35 -14.49 6.27
C ASP A 164 -4.87 -14.03 4.90
N SER A 165 -5.07 -12.73 4.76
CA SER A 165 -5.62 -12.11 3.56
C SER A 165 -4.51 -11.51 2.71
N TYR A 166 -4.27 -10.20 2.84
CA TYR A 166 -3.22 -9.52 2.10
C TYR A 166 -2.56 -8.42 2.91
N GLN A 167 -1.25 -8.30 2.71
CA GLN A 167 -0.44 -7.21 3.20
C GLN A 167 0.30 -6.59 2.00
N PHE A 168 0.34 -5.27 1.96
CA PHE A 168 0.98 -4.52 0.88
C PHE A 168 1.92 -3.45 1.43
N PRO A 169 2.88 -3.01 0.61
CA PRO A 169 3.65 -1.81 0.88
C PRO A 169 2.81 -0.54 0.77
N ILE A 170 3.37 0.55 1.29
CA ILE A 170 2.72 1.85 1.34
C ILE A 170 3.57 2.91 0.65
N ARG A 171 2.92 3.82 -0.09
CA ARG A 171 3.52 5.06 -0.58
C ARG A 171 2.55 6.20 -0.33
N LEU A 172 3.01 7.22 0.38
CA LEU A 172 2.15 8.34 0.74
C LEU A 172 2.13 9.44 -0.32
N VAL A 173 1.04 10.19 -0.34
CA VAL A 173 0.90 11.44 -1.08
C VAL A 173 0.55 12.56 -0.08
N ALA A 174 0.93 13.78 -0.42
CA ALA A 174 0.56 14.97 0.32
C ALA A 174 0.20 16.11 -0.64
N GLU A 175 -0.78 16.90 -0.28
CA GLU A 175 -1.02 18.20 -0.90
C GLU A 175 0.07 19.15 -0.44
N LYS A 176 0.76 19.78 -1.38
CA LYS A 176 1.70 20.84 -1.03
C LYS A 176 0.86 22.00 -0.52
N GLY A 177 0.98 22.33 0.76
CA GLY A 177 0.37 23.54 1.31
C GLY A 177 0.79 24.75 0.45
N GLU A 178 -0.18 25.63 0.18
CA GLU A 178 0.04 26.90 -0.53
C GLU A 178 1.13 27.75 0.13
#